data_AF-A0A7R9PSD1-F1
#
_entry.id   AF-A0A7R9PSD1-F1
#
_cell.length_a   1.000
_cell.length_b   1.000
_cell.length_c   1.000
_cell.angle_alpha   90.00
_cell.angle_beta   90.00
_cell.angle_gamma   90.00
#
_symmetry.space_group_name_H-M   'P 1'
#
loop_
_entity.id
_entity.type
_entity.pdbx_description
1 polymer ?
#
loop_
_entity_poly.entity_id
_entity_poly.type
_entity_poly.pdbx_seq_one_letter_code
_entity_poly.pdbx_strand_id
1 'polypeptide(L)'
;YNGLVTCNDDIEVVGLASEDFKPGVQLAGMICFMYGDQALRMANMTEEERKKKVCQTLSNFYKTHAALKPVHYMDKIWSQDTYVGGGYTCYYPPGVLSKYGPALRESIGGCIFLAGSETALQWTGYMSGAVEAGERAAREVLYSCGKISSSDVYVEEPEFVEVPIQPIEQSLLERFIPSIGFLLAVFAAIIGKFRCAFHTPP
;
A
#
# COMPACT_ATOMS: atom_id res chain seq x y z
N TYR A 1 -1.49 -14.65 -18.23
CA TYR A 1 -0.54 -14.38 -17.13
C TYR A 1 -0.17 -12.92 -17.27
N ASN A 2 -0.56 -12.07 -16.32
CA ASN A 2 -0.44 -10.60 -16.37
C ASN A 2 0.96 -10.09 -15.95
N GLY A 3 1.96 -10.99 -15.96
CA GLY A 3 3.30 -10.69 -15.49
C GLY A 3 3.41 -10.40 -13.99
N LEU A 4 2.34 -10.50 -13.20
CA LEU A 4 2.37 -10.13 -11.79
C LEU A 4 3.24 -11.09 -10.97
N VAL A 5 4.25 -10.54 -10.29
CA VAL A 5 5.06 -11.23 -9.30
C VAL A 5 5.18 -10.36 -8.06
N THR A 6 4.97 -10.95 -6.89
CA THR A 6 5.26 -10.36 -5.59
C THR A 6 6.34 -11.18 -4.91
N CYS A 7 7.38 -10.53 -4.43
CA CYS A 7 8.52 -11.16 -3.76
C CYS A 7 8.88 -10.37 -2.50
N ASN A 8 9.16 -11.07 -1.41
CA ASN A 8 9.63 -10.47 -0.17
C ASN A 8 10.57 -11.43 0.54
N ASP A 9 11.65 -11.81 -0.13
CA ASP A 9 12.61 -12.82 0.33
C ASP A 9 13.95 -12.23 0.82
N ASP A 10 14.06 -10.90 0.85
CA ASP A 10 15.29 -10.13 1.15
C ASP A 10 16.49 -10.41 0.23
N ILE A 11 16.34 -11.28 -0.77
CA ILE A 11 17.37 -11.68 -1.73
C ILE A 11 17.20 -10.86 -3.01
N GLU A 12 15.99 -10.90 -3.59
CA GLU A 12 15.67 -10.22 -4.83
C GLU A 12 15.37 -8.74 -4.58
N VAL A 13 15.79 -7.87 -5.51
CA VAL A 13 15.64 -6.42 -5.30
C VAL A 13 14.23 -5.91 -5.63
N VAL A 14 13.53 -6.58 -6.54
CA VAL A 14 12.18 -6.20 -6.97
C VAL A 14 11.15 -6.88 -6.08
N GLY A 15 10.40 -6.09 -5.32
CA GLY A 15 9.34 -6.60 -4.45
C GLY A 15 8.01 -6.82 -5.17
N LEU A 16 7.75 -6.02 -6.21
CA LEU A 16 6.58 -6.20 -7.08
C LEU A 16 6.98 -5.92 -8.53
N ALA A 17 6.62 -6.83 -9.42
CA ALA A 17 6.72 -6.65 -10.87
C ALA A 17 5.35 -6.88 -11.51
N SER A 18 5.00 -6.06 -12.49
CA SER A 18 3.78 -6.21 -13.29
C SER A 18 4.04 -5.75 -14.73
N GLU A 19 3.24 -6.23 -15.67
CA GLU A 19 3.23 -5.64 -17.01
C GLU A 19 2.79 -4.17 -16.95
N ASP A 20 3.43 -3.32 -17.75
CA ASP A 20 3.02 -1.93 -18.00
C ASP A 20 2.59 -1.75 -19.46
N PHE A 21 1.86 -2.75 -19.98
CA PHE A 21 1.31 -2.68 -21.33
C PHE A 21 0.26 -1.57 -21.42
N LYS A 22 0.33 -0.76 -22.48
CA LYS A 22 -0.66 0.29 -22.76
C LYS A 22 -1.27 0.07 -24.14
N PRO A 23 -2.61 0.11 -24.30
CA PRO A 23 -3.24 0.03 -25.61
C PRO A 23 -2.66 1.05 -26.59
N GLY A 24 -2.28 0.62 -27.79
CA GLY A 24 -1.70 1.49 -28.81
C GLY A 24 -0.18 1.73 -28.68
N VAL A 25 0.46 1.26 -27.61
CA VAL A 25 1.92 1.32 -27.44
C VAL A 25 2.53 -0.02 -27.87
N GLN A 26 3.43 0.01 -28.85
CA GLN A 26 4.09 -1.20 -29.38
C GLN A 26 5.25 -1.69 -28.51
N LEU A 27 5.67 -0.90 -27.51
CA LEU A 27 6.74 -1.27 -26.58
C LEU A 27 6.16 -2.07 -25.40
N ALA A 28 6.74 -3.23 -25.14
CA ALA A 28 6.46 -3.99 -23.92
C ALA A 28 7.22 -3.34 -22.75
N GLY A 29 6.50 -3.04 -21.68
CA GLY A 29 7.04 -2.46 -20.45
C GLY A 29 6.79 -3.37 -19.25
N MET A 30 7.70 -3.32 -18.29
CA MET A 30 7.53 -3.92 -16.97
C MET A 30 7.69 -2.82 -15.92
N ILE A 31 6.68 -2.64 -15.06
CA ILE A 31 6.81 -1.77 -13.90
C ILE A 31 7.29 -2.59 -12.71
N CYS A 32 8.34 -2.11 -12.07
CA CYS A 32 8.98 -2.78 -10.95
C CYS A 32 9.06 -1.81 -9.77
N PHE A 33 8.68 -2.30 -8.60
CA PHE A 33 8.80 -1.54 -7.37
C PHE A 33 9.77 -2.21 -6.41
N MET A 34 10.61 -1.36 -5.82
CA MET A 34 11.51 -1.69 -4.72
C MET A 34 11.02 -0.90 -3.51
N TYR A 35 10.91 -1.56 -2.36
CA TYR A 35 10.39 -0.97 -1.13
C TYR A 35 11.38 -1.14 0.03
N GLY A 36 11.19 -0.36 1.10
CA GLY A 36 11.95 -0.49 2.34
C GLY A 36 13.47 -0.43 2.15
N ASP A 37 14.18 -1.30 2.86
CA ASP A 37 15.65 -1.33 2.87
C ASP A 37 16.27 -1.60 1.49
N GLN A 38 15.59 -2.37 0.63
CA GLN A 38 16.07 -2.62 -0.73
C GLN A 38 16.07 -1.33 -1.55
N ALA A 39 15.03 -0.50 -1.41
CA ALA A 39 14.99 0.81 -2.07
C ALA A 39 16.12 1.73 -1.59
N LEU A 40 16.42 1.75 -0.29
CA LEU A 40 17.52 2.53 0.27
C LEU A 40 18.89 2.06 -0.23
N ARG A 41 19.11 0.74 -0.31
CA ARG A 41 20.36 0.18 -0.86
C ARG A 41 20.53 0.51 -2.33
N MET A 42 19.45 0.33 -3.12
CA MET A 42 19.45 0.61 -4.56
C MET A 42 19.66 2.11 -4.84
N ALA A 43 19.11 3.00 -4.01
CA ALA A 43 19.24 4.45 -4.18
C ALA A 43 20.70 4.96 -4.19
N ASN A 44 21.62 4.23 -3.57
CA ASN A 44 23.04 4.58 -3.51
C ASN A 44 23.87 3.98 -4.67
N MET A 45 23.25 3.20 -5.56
CA MET A 45 23.92 2.60 -6.73
C MET A 45 23.80 3.51 -7.94
N THR A 46 24.64 3.30 -8.95
CA THR A 46 24.49 3.92 -10.27
C THR A 46 23.28 3.34 -11.02
N GLU A 47 22.77 4.08 -12.01
CA GLU A 47 21.64 3.61 -12.84
C GLU A 47 21.92 2.27 -13.52
N GLU A 48 23.14 2.08 -14.06
CA GLU A 48 23.53 0.82 -14.71
C GLU A 48 23.59 -0.36 -13.73
N GLU A 49 24.03 -0.15 -12.49
CA GLU A 49 24.02 -1.18 -11.45
C GLU A 49 22.58 -1.55 -11.05
N ARG A 50 21.70 -0.55 -10.90
CA ARG A 50 20.28 -0.77 -10.59
C ARG A 50 19.60 -1.55 -11.72
N LYS A 51 19.78 -1.10 -12.96
CA LYS A 51 19.30 -1.78 -14.17
C LYS A 51 19.75 -3.23 -14.22
N LYS A 52 21.04 -3.51 -14.01
CA LYS A 52 21.59 -4.87 -14.01
C LYS A 52 20.92 -5.74 -12.95
N LYS A 53 20.75 -5.24 -11.73
CA LYS A 53 20.08 -5.96 -10.63
C LYS A 53 18.61 -6.23 -10.94
N VAL A 54 17.87 -5.23 -11.40
CA VAL A 54 16.46 -5.38 -11.79
C VAL A 54 16.31 -6.43 -12.89
N CYS A 55 17.14 -6.36 -13.94
CA CYS A 55 17.11 -7.33 -15.03
C CYS A 55 17.43 -8.75 -14.56
N GLN A 56 18.39 -8.91 -13.64
CA GLN A 56 18.71 -10.20 -13.04
C GLN A 56 17.54 -10.76 -12.24
N THR A 57 16.90 -9.93 -11.42
CA THR A 57 15.70 -10.32 -10.66
C THR A 57 14.55 -10.73 -11.57
N LEU A 58 14.27 -9.96 -12.62
CA LEU A 58 13.24 -10.32 -13.60
C LEU A 58 13.59 -11.63 -14.33
N SER A 59 14.87 -11.84 -14.69
CA SER A 59 15.34 -13.11 -15.26
C SER A 59 15.12 -14.27 -14.30
N ASN A 60 15.29 -14.07 -13.00
CA ASN A 60 15.09 -15.07 -11.97
C ASN A 60 13.61 -15.37 -11.73
N PHE A 61 12.74 -14.35 -11.74
CA PHE A 61 11.29 -14.50 -11.58
C PHE A 61 10.67 -15.26 -12.74
N TYR A 62 10.94 -14.81 -13.98
CA TYR A 62 10.31 -15.38 -15.17
C TYR A 62 11.12 -16.51 -15.82
N LYS A 63 12.27 -16.88 -15.23
CA LYS A 63 13.16 -17.95 -15.72
C LYS A 63 13.55 -17.77 -17.19
N THR A 64 13.89 -16.54 -17.59
CA THR A 64 14.24 -16.22 -18.97
C THR A 64 15.40 -15.22 -19.08
N HIS A 65 16.36 -15.53 -19.95
CA HIS A 65 17.46 -14.62 -20.28
C HIS A 65 17.03 -13.41 -21.11
N ALA A 66 15.81 -13.40 -21.65
CA ALA A 66 15.29 -12.23 -22.37
C ALA A 66 15.24 -10.98 -21.47
N ALA A 67 14.94 -11.17 -20.18
CA ALA A 67 14.92 -10.09 -19.19
C ALA A 67 16.29 -9.45 -18.95
N LEU A 68 17.39 -10.11 -19.32
CA LEU A 68 18.76 -9.56 -19.21
C LEU A 68 19.13 -8.59 -20.34
N LYS A 69 18.25 -8.43 -21.34
CA LYS A 69 18.51 -7.63 -22.54
C LYS A 69 17.41 -6.56 -22.74
N PRO A 70 17.24 -5.62 -21.79
CA PRO A 70 16.26 -4.56 -21.95
C PRO A 70 16.66 -3.65 -23.12
N VAL A 71 15.69 -3.25 -23.93
CA VAL A 71 15.89 -2.22 -24.97
C VAL A 71 15.97 -0.82 -24.37
N HIS A 72 15.38 -0.62 -23.19
CA HIS A 72 15.36 0.64 -22.47
C HIS A 72 15.17 0.40 -20.96
N TYR A 73 15.66 1.31 -20.13
CA TYR A 73 15.52 1.28 -18.68
C TYR A 73 15.37 2.71 -18.16
N MET A 74 14.45 2.90 -17.21
CA MET A 74 14.28 4.14 -16.46
C MET A 74 13.87 3.80 -15.04
N ASP A 75 14.33 4.59 -14.08
CA ASP A 75 13.85 4.52 -12.70
C ASP A 75 13.68 5.91 -12.08
N LYS A 76 12.94 5.95 -10.98
CA LYS A 76 12.75 7.14 -10.15
C LYS A 76 12.98 6.77 -8.69
N ILE A 77 13.95 7.43 -8.08
CA ILE A 77 14.23 7.30 -6.64
C ILE A 77 13.43 8.37 -5.91
N TRP A 78 12.25 8.01 -5.42
CA TRP A 78 11.34 8.95 -4.75
C TRP A 78 11.91 9.55 -3.47
N SER A 79 12.73 8.80 -2.73
CA SER A 79 13.37 9.27 -1.49
C SER A 79 14.42 10.35 -1.69
N GLN A 80 14.92 10.54 -2.92
CA GLN A 80 15.88 11.59 -3.26
C GLN A 80 15.22 12.84 -3.86
N ASP A 81 13.90 12.81 -4.06
CA ASP A 81 13.17 13.99 -4.54
C ASP A 81 12.87 14.93 -3.36
N THR A 82 13.52 16.09 -3.34
CA THR A 82 13.40 17.06 -2.24
C THR A 82 12.00 17.63 -2.06
N TYR A 83 11.15 17.57 -3.09
CA TYR A 83 9.78 18.07 -3.01
C TYR A 83 8.77 17.01 -2.60
N VAL A 84 9.16 15.73 -2.61
CA VAL A 84 8.28 14.60 -2.27
C VAL A 84 8.71 13.93 -0.97
N GLY A 85 10.02 13.77 -0.74
CA GLY A 85 10.59 13.18 0.47
C GLY A 85 10.48 11.66 0.59
N GLY A 86 9.79 10.98 -0.33
CA GLY A 86 9.58 9.53 -0.29
C GLY A 86 8.38 9.08 -1.13
N GLY A 87 7.89 7.87 -0.87
CA GLY A 87 6.69 7.36 -1.52
C GLY A 87 6.21 6.04 -0.91
N TYR A 88 4.95 5.64 -1.11
CA TYR A 88 3.89 6.39 -1.81
C TYR A 88 3.27 7.53 -0.99
N THR A 89 3.27 7.39 0.34
CA THR A 89 2.60 8.29 1.29
C THR A 89 3.41 8.36 2.57
N CYS A 90 3.11 9.34 3.42
CA CYS A 90 3.59 9.34 4.80
C CYS A 90 3.16 8.07 5.55
N TYR A 91 4.06 7.51 6.36
CA TYR A 91 3.72 6.48 7.34
C TYR A 91 3.81 7.05 8.76
N TYR A 92 3.03 6.48 9.68
CA TYR A 92 2.99 6.94 11.06
C TYR A 92 3.69 5.92 11.97
N PRO A 93 4.84 6.28 12.58
CA PRO A 93 5.46 5.45 13.60
C PRO A 93 4.53 5.16 14.79
N PRO A 94 4.81 4.11 15.58
CA PRO A 94 4.02 3.77 16.75
C PRO A 94 3.80 4.96 17.69
N GLY A 95 2.54 5.20 18.07
CA GLY A 95 2.15 6.28 18.97
C GLY A 95 1.93 7.65 18.33
N VAL A 96 2.31 7.86 17.06
CA VAL A 96 2.11 9.15 16.39
C VAL A 96 0.63 9.41 16.10
N LEU A 97 -0.06 8.46 15.49
CA LEU A 97 -1.45 8.64 15.09
C LEU A 97 -2.40 8.80 16.29
N SER A 98 -2.19 8.08 17.38
CA SER A 98 -3.01 8.21 18.59
C SER A 98 -2.80 9.53 19.32
N LYS A 99 -1.57 10.08 19.29
CA LYS A 99 -1.22 11.32 19.99
C LYS A 99 -1.52 12.58 19.17
N TYR A 100 -1.33 12.52 17.85
CA TYR A 100 -1.37 13.69 16.97
C TYR A 100 -2.31 13.55 15.78
N GLY A 101 -3.00 12.43 15.61
CA GLY A 101 -3.92 12.19 14.49
C GLY A 101 -4.99 13.27 14.28
N PRO A 102 -5.64 13.80 15.34
CA PRO A 102 -6.61 14.89 15.18
C PRO A 102 -6.04 16.15 14.50
N ALA A 103 -4.76 16.45 14.73
CA ALA A 103 -4.11 17.65 14.19
C ALA A 103 -3.83 17.57 12.67
N LEU A 104 -3.94 16.38 12.05
CA LEU A 104 -3.65 16.21 10.61
C LEU A 104 -4.53 17.05 9.69
N ARG A 105 -5.75 17.37 10.13
CA ARG A 105 -6.78 18.04 9.32
C ARG A 105 -7.28 19.33 9.97
N GLU A 106 -6.79 19.65 11.16
CA GLU A 106 -7.22 20.83 11.89
C GLU A 106 -6.72 22.09 11.18
N SER A 107 -7.62 23.06 10.96
CA SER A 107 -7.24 24.33 10.37
C SER A 107 -6.28 25.09 11.28
N ILE A 108 -5.18 25.61 10.74
CA ILE A 108 -4.21 26.38 11.51
C ILE A 108 -4.65 27.85 11.50
N GLY A 109 -4.94 28.39 12.68
CA GLY A 109 -5.34 29.80 12.86
C GLY A 109 -6.67 30.19 12.19
N GLY A 110 -7.48 29.22 11.77
CA GLY A 110 -8.76 29.44 11.08
C GLY A 110 -8.63 30.01 9.66
N CYS A 111 -7.41 30.07 9.10
CA CYS A 111 -7.16 30.63 7.77
C CYS A 111 -6.26 29.74 6.89
N ILE A 112 -5.60 28.74 7.48
CA ILE A 112 -4.81 27.74 6.75
C ILE A 112 -5.54 26.41 6.86
N PHE A 113 -5.97 25.89 5.71
CA PHE A 113 -6.66 24.60 5.61
C PHE A 113 -5.73 23.61 4.93
N LEU A 114 -5.54 22.45 5.57
CA LEU A 114 -4.59 21.43 5.12
C LEU A 114 -5.27 20.50 4.13
N ALA A 115 -4.63 20.24 3.00
CA ALA A 115 -5.03 19.26 1.99
C ALA A 115 -3.92 18.22 1.80
N GLY A 116 -3.92 17.52 0.65
CA GLY A 116 -2.97 16.45 0.36
C GLY A 116 -3.50 15.09 0.78
N SER A 117 -3.04 14.04 0.10
CA SER A 117 -3.61 12.69 0.20
C SER A 117 -3.60 12.13 1.63
N GLU A 118 -2.66 12.57 2.45
CA GLU A 118 -2.48 12.21 3.86
C GLU A 118 -3.63 12.71 4.75
N THR A 119 -4.31 13.78 4.32
CA THR A 119 -5.45 14.38 5.01
C THR A 119 -6.79 13.80 4.56
N ALA A 120 -6.79 12.87 3.61
CA ALA A 120 -8.00 12.20 3.14
C ALA A 120 -8.62 11.30 4.21
N LEU A 121 -9.94 11.10 4.16
CA LEU A 121 -10.68 10.11 4.96
C LEU A 121 -10.83 8.77 4.24
N GLN A 122 -10.82 8.79 2.90
CA GLN A 122 -10.88 7.59 2.08
C GLN A 122 -9.67 7.54 1.15
N TRP A 123 -9.12 6.34 0.96
CA TRP A 123 -7.98 6.10 0.07
C TRP A 123 -6.78 7.04 0.33
N THR A 124 -6.49 7.29 1.60
CA THR A 124 -5.30 8.04 2.05
C THR A 124 -4.04 7.51 1.38
N GLY A 125 -3.21 8.41 0.83
CA GLY A 125 -1.98 8.06 0.12
C GLY A 125 -2.15 7.72 -1.37
N TYR A 126 -3.37 7.81 -1.91
CA TYR A 126 -3.66 7.64 -3.33
C TYR A 126 -4.11 8.93 -3.99
N MET A 127 -4.15 8.94 -5.33
CA MET A 127 -4.65 10.07 -6.11
C MET A 127 -6.10 10.43 -5.76
N SER A 128 -6.95 9.42 -5.50
CA SER A 128 -8.33 9.64 -5.05
C SER A 128 -8.38 10.37 -3.71
N GLY A 129 -7.53 9.98 -2.75
CA GLY A 129 -7.39 10.71 -1.49
C GLY A 129 -6.88 12.14 -1.69
N ALA A 130 -5.97 12.37 -2.64
CA ALA A 130 -5.52 13.73 -2.96
C ALA A 130 -6.65 14.63 -3.48
N VAL A 131 -7.52 14.09 -4.35
CA VAL A 131 -8.71 14.79 -4.85
C VAL A 131 -9.68 15.08 -3.72
N GLU A 132 -10.07 14.05 -2.94
CA GLU A 132 -11.01 14.20 -1.83
C GLU A 132 -10.53 15.25 -0.84
N ALA A 133 -9.28 15.14 -0.40
CA ALA A 133 -8.68 16.10 0.51
C ALA A 133 -8.62 17.52 -0.08
N GLY A 134 -8.26 17.67 -1.36
CA GLY A 134 -8.17 18.97 -2.03
C GLY A 134 -9.53 19.67 -2.09
N GLU A 135 -10.56 18.95 -2.51
CA GLU A 135 -11.90 19.50 -2.58
C GLU A 135 -12.48 19.81 -1.20
N ARG A 136 -12.30 18.92 -0.22
CA ARG A 136 -12.77 19.18 1.14
C ARG A 136 -12.08 20.40 1.76
N ALA A 137 -10.77 20.60 1.56
CA ALA A 137 -10.10 21.83 2.01
C ALA A 137 -10.69 23.09 1.34
N ALA A 138 -10.97 23.02 0.03
CA ALA A 138 -11.60 24.14 -0.68
C ALA A 138 -13.01 24.44 -0.12
N ARG A 139 -13.77 23.40 0.24
CA ARG A 139 -15.10 23.56 0.86
C ARG A 139 -15.01 24.09 2.28
N GLU A 140 -14.00 23.74 3.06
CA GLU A 140 -13.74 24.37 4.38
C GLU A 140 -13.47 25.88 4.24
N VAL A 141 -12.70 26.29 3.24
CA VAL A 141 -12.50 27.72 2.91
C VAL A 141 -13.84 28.38 2.56
N LEU A 142 -14.64 27.76 1.69
CA LEU A 142 -15.96 28.29 1.33
C LEU A 142 -16.89 28.42 2.53
N TYR A 143 -16.87 27.45 3.44
CA TYR A 143 -17.65 27.47 4.68
C TYR A 143 -17.21 28.61 5.60
N SER A 144 -15.89 28.76 5.83
CA SER A 144 -15.35 29.89 6.62
C SER A 144 -15.70 31.26 6.02
N CYS A 145 -15.85 31.34 4.69
CA CYS A 145 -16.28 32.53 3.97
C CYS A 145 -17.81 32.72 3.93
N GLY A 146 -18.59 31.86 4.59
CA GLY A 146 -20.05 31.91 4.63
C GLY A 146 -20.73 31.63 3.28
N LYS A 147 -20.08 30.90 2.37
CA LYS A 147 -20.59 30.58 1.02
C LYS A 147 -21.40 29.28 0.96
N ILE A 148 -21.12 28.35 1.86
CA ILE A 148 -21.79 27.05 1.98
C ILE A 148 -22.10 26.76 3.45
N SER A 149 -22.93 25.76 3.70
CA SER A 149 -23.21 25.28 5.06
C SER A 149 -22.15 24.28 5.53
N SER A 150 -22.13 23.95 6.82
CA SER A 150 -21.18 22.96 7.36
C SER A 150 -21.42 21.55 6.83
N SER A 151 -22.67 21.19 6.50
CA SER A 151 -23.01 19.89 5.91
C SER A 151 -22.49 19.72 4.50
N ASP A 152 -22.16 20.81 3.82
CA ASP A 152 -21.66 20.78 2.44
C ASP A 152 -20.14 20.54 2.38
N VAL A 153 -19.43 20.52 3.51
CA VAL A 153 -17.97 20.35 3.54
C VAL A 153 -17.55 18.94 3.17
N TYR A 154 -18.24 17.94 3.73
CA TYR A 154 -17.98 16.52 3.53
C TYR A 154 -19.04 15.97 2.59
N VAL A 155 -18.63 15.68 1.36
CA VAL A 155 -19.50 15.20 0.29
C VAL A 155 -19.13 13.75 -0.02
N GLU A 156 -20.14 12.90 -0.15
CA GLU A 156 -19.96 11.53 -0.62
C GLU A 156 -19.96 11.54 -2.15
N GLU A 157 -18.91 10.96 -2.75
CA GLU A 157 -18.77 10.87 -4.20
C GLU A 157 -19.68 9.75 -4.73
N PRO A 158 -20.51 10.00 -5.76
CA PRO A 158 -21.30 8.94 -6.37
C PRO A 158 -20.41 7.88 -7.03
N GLU A 159 -20.89 6.64 -7.08
CA GLU A 159 -20.13 5.54 -7.68
C GLU A 159 -19.87 5.78 -9.17
N PHE A 160 -18.63 5.53 -9.59
CA PHE A 160 -18.25 5.65 -10.99
C PHE A 160 -18.72 4.43 -11.79
N VAL A 161 -19.75 4.62 -12.61
CA VAL A 161 -20.49 3.56 -13.31
C VAL A 161 -19.61 2.70 -14.22
N GLU A 162 -18.54 3.24 -14.80
CA GLU A 162 -17.66 2.47 -15.71
C GLU A 162 -16.72 1.51 -14.98
N VAL A 163 -16.48 1.72 -13.68
CA VAL A 163 -15.65 0.86 -12.83
C VAL A 163 -16.43 0.49 -11.56
N PRO A 164 -17.44 -0.40 -11.67
CA PRO A 164 -18.31 -0.72 -10.56
C PRO A 164 -17.58 -1.50 -9.47
N ILE A 165 -17.93 -1.21 -8.22
CA ILE A 165 -17.36 -1.87 -7.05
C ILE A 165 -17.93 -3.29 -6.97
N GLN A 166 -17.05 -4.28 -7.05
CA GLN A 166 -17.43 -5.66 -6.75
C GLN A 166 -17.29 -5.90 -5.24
N PRO A 167 -18.34 -6.39 -4.56
CA PRO A 167 -18.25 -6.70 -3.14
C PRO A 167 -17.17 -7.74 -2.86
N ILE A 168 -16.40 -7.54 -1.78
CA ILE A 168 -15.44 -8.53 -1.31
C ILE A 168 -16.21 -9.57 -0.50
N GLU A 169 -16.46 -10.72 -1.10
CA GLU A 169 -17.11 -11.85 -0.43
C GLU A 169 -16.08 -12.80 0.19
N GLN A 170 -16.37 -13.28 1.40
CA GLN A 170 -15.55 -14.29 2.08
C GLN A 170 -16.31 -15.62 2.09
N SER A 171 -15.59 -16.70 1.80
CA SER A 171 -16.12 -18.06 1.95
C SER A 171 -16.39 -18.41 3.41
N LEU A 172 -17.25 -19.41 3.65
CA LEU A 172 -17.48 -19.94 5.00
C LEU A 172 -16.18 -20.40 5.67
N LEU A 173 -15.28 -20.99 4.89
CA LEU A 173 -14.02 -21.50 5.41
C LEU A 173 -13.11 -20.35 5.87
N GLU A 174 -12.95 -19.29 5.08
CA GLU A 174 -12.18 -18.10 5.48
C GLU A 174 -12.77 -17.43 6.71
N ARG A 175 -14.09 -17.47 6.88
CA ARG A 175 -14.78 -16.88 8.03
C ARG A 175 -14.63 -17.69 9.32
N PHE A 176 -14.53 -19.01 9.23
CA PHE A 176 -14.62 -19.91 10.39
C PHE A 176 -13.38 -20.75 10.66
N ILE A 177 -12.35 -20.74 9.80
CA ILE A 177 -11.07 -21.38 10.14
C ILE A 177 -10.54 -20.75 11.44
N PRO A 178 -10.29 -21.55 12.49
CA PRO A 178 -9.71 -21.04 13.71
C PRO A 178 -8.24 -20.68 13.52
N SER A 179 -7.75 -19.74 14.34
CA SER A 179 -6.32 -19.44 14.39
C SER A 179 -5.50 -20.63 14.90
N ILE A 180 -4.22 -20.68 14.55
CA ILE A 180 -3.28 -21.70 15.05
C ILE A 180 -3.25 -21.71 16.59
N GLY A 181 -3.27 -20.54 17.22
CA GLY A 181 -3.30 -20.42 18.68
C GLY A 181 -4.54 -21.08 19.30
N PHE A 182 -5.70 -20.90 18.68
CA PHE A 182 -6.94 -21.56 19.11
C PHE A 182 -6.84 -23.08 18.95
N LEU A 183 -6.35 -23.56 17.79
CA LEU A 183 -6.14 -24.99 17.55
C LEU A 183 -5.22 -25.60 18.60
N LEU A 184 -4.08 -24.96 18.89
CA LEU A 184 -3.12 -25.42 19.90
C LEU A 184 -3.76 -25.46 21.31
N ALA A 185 -4.58 -24.47 21.66
CA ALA A 185 -5.28 -24.45 22.94
C ALA A 185 -6.28 -25.61 23.07
N VAL A 186 -7.02 -25.92 22.00
CA VAL A 186 -7.95 -27.07 21.96
C VAL A 186 -7.19 -28.39 22.07
N PHE A 187 -6.10 -28.56 21.30
CA PHE A 187 -5.26 -29.75 21.40
C PHE A 187 -4.68 -29.94 22.81
N ALA A 188 -4.15 -28.87 23.42
CA ALA A 188 -3.63 -28.90 24.79
C ALA A 188 -4.73 -29.27 25.81
N ALA A 189 -5.95 -28.72 25.65
CA ALA A 189 -7.08 -29.05 26.52
C ALA A 189 -7.54 -30.51 26.37
N ILE A 190 -7.56 -31.04 25.16
CA ILE A 190 -7.87 -32.46 24.89
C ILE A 190 -6.83 -33.36 25.54
N ILE A 191 -5.53 -33.10 25.31
CA ILE A 191 -4.43 -33.87 25.91
C ILE A 191 -4.46 -33.77 27.44
N GLY A 192 -4.74 -32.59 28.00
CA GLY A 192 -4.89 -32.36 29.43
C GLY A 192 -6.03 -33.19 30.03
N LYS A 193 -7.19 -33.22 29.37
CA LYS A 193 -8.33 -34.06 29.78
C LYS A 193 -8.00 -35.56 29.70
N PHE A 194 -7.31 -35.99 28.65
CA PHE A 194 -6.83 -37.38 28.54
C PHE A 194 -5.87 -37.75 29.69
N ARG A 195 -4.92 -36.87 30.04
CA ARG A 195 -4.00 -37.10 31.17
C ARG A 195 -4.73 -37.20 32.51
N CYS A 196 -5.73 -36.35 32.77
CA CYS A 196 -6.54 -36.44 33.98
C CYS A 196 -7.41 -37.71 34.04
N ALA A 197 -7.89 -38.21 32.90
CA ALA A 197 -8.74 -39.40 32.85
C ALA A 197 -7.97 -40.72 33.09
N PHE A 198 -6.67 -40.77 32.81
CA PHE A 198 -5.83 -41.97 32.96
C PHE A 198 -4.91 -41.96 34.19
N HIS A 199 -5.04 -40.97 35.08
CA HIS A 199 -4.35 -40.94 36.37
C HIS A 199 -5.32 -41.39 37.47
N THR A 200 -5.40 -42.70 37.73
CA THR A 200 -6.04 -43.23 38.94
C THR A 200 -5.11 -42.98 40.14
N PRO A 201 -5.58 -42.36 41.23
CA PRO A 201 -4.77 -42.23 42.44
C PRO A 201 -4.46 -43.62 43.06
N PRO A 202 -3.35 -43.74 43.80
CA PRO A 202 -2.93 -44.99 44.44
C PRO A 202 -3.88 -45.46 45.54
#